data_AF-A0A3B9WTK1-F1
#
_entry.id   AF-A0A3B9WTK1-F1
#
_cell.length_a   1.000
_cell.length_b   1.000
_cell.length_c   1.000
_cell.angle_alpha   90.00
_cell.angle_beta   90.00
_cell.angle_gamma   90.00
#
_symmetry.space_group_name_H-M   'P 1'
#
loop_
_entity.id
_entity.type
_entity.pdbx_description
1 polymer ?
#
loop_
_entity_poly.entity_id
_entity_poly.type
_entity_poly.pdbx_seq_one_letter_code
_entity_poly.pdbx_strand_id
1 'polypeptide(L)'
;MKNSKFRKSCLELGLLLAMSVFMTGCVVTVDGKSAYIAPAPDTAEVSNGASADTDREVINQVSLLQGLTFGDYSGSVPVSRLRELGDTGIGTFDALNGELIMLDGTVYRAAYDGSVEEVADEETIPFSNVTFFDADEEFSLSGIDNVNTLKSELDAKVDELGDNRFYMIKATGSFTNMQVRSELPQTEPYKPLAEVLETDQTFFDYENIKGTVVGLYCPAYMNDLNAVGWHFHFVSDDRLYGGHVLDLGAEELDISIDRTDGFAMVLPDNDMFNNFDLTIDQSEDIKKVETGED
;
A
#
# COMPACT_ATOMS: atom_id res chain seq x y z
N MET A 1 -73.81 -22.51 -42.96
CA MET A 1 -73.31 -23.90 -42.96
C MET A 1 -71.83 -23.90 -43.35
N LYS A 2 -70.97 -24.42 -42.45
CA LYS A 2 -69.65 -25.08 -42.67
C LYS A 2 -68.57 -24.29 -43.46
N ASN A 3 -67.43 -23.87 -42.87
CA ASN A 3 -66.22 -24.61 -42.41
C ASN A 3 -65.04 -23.96 -43.20
N SER A 4 -63.78 -23.78 -42.77
CA SER A 4 -62.98 -24.26 -41.64
C SER A 4 -61.66 -23.46 -41.53
N LYS A 5 -61.20 -23.23 -40.28
CA LYS A 5 -59.83 -23.16 -39.70
C LYS A 5 -58.61 -22.82 -40.58
N PHE A 6 -57.73 -21.92 -40.13
CA PHE A 6 -56.58 -22.17 -39.22
C PHE A 6 -55.86 -20.86 -38.81
N ARG A 7 -55.32 -20.82 -37.58
CA ARG A 7 -54.58 -19.71 -36.95
C ARG A 7 -53.09 -19.68 -37.36
N LYS A 8 -52.48 -18.48 -37.41
CA LYS A 8 -51.10 -18.18 -36.96
C LYS A 8 -51.05 -16.71 -36.48
N SER A 9 -50.51 -16.48 -35.29
CA SER A 9 -50.25 -15.17 -34.69
C SER A 9 -48.77 -14.87 -34.86
N CYS A 10 -48.42 -13.75 -35.48
CA CYS A 10 -47.04 -13.30 -35.62
C CYS A 10 -46.65 -12.41 -34.43
N LEU A 11 -45.45 -12.67 -33.92
CA LEU A 11 -44.71 -11.91 -32.93
C LEU A 11 -43.99 -10.77 -33.69
N GLU A 12 -44.16 -9.51 -33.29
CA GLU A 12 -43.27 -8.41 -33.73
C GLU A 12 -42.18 -8.22 -32.66
N LEU A 13 -40.92 -8.36 -33.06
CA LEU A 13 -39.74 -8.08 -32.26
C LEU A 13 -39.04 -6.87 -32.87
N GLY A 14 -38.72 -5.90 -32.02
CA GLY A 14 -38.14 -4.60 -32.38
C GLY A 14 -36.72 -4.66 -32.94
N LEU A 15 -36.44 -3.60 -33.69
CA LEU A 15 -35.27 -3.22 -34.48
C LEU A 15 -33.94 -3.17 -33.68
N LEU A 16 -32.88 -3.80 -34.19
CA LEU A 16 -31.47 -3.51 -33.84
C LEU A 16 -30.73 -3.01 -35.10
N LEU A 17 -30.14 -1.81 -35.02
CA LEU A 17 -29.36 -1.18 -36.08
C LEU A 17 -27.86 -1.46 -35.82
N ALA A 18 -27.18 -2.18 -36.71
CA ALA A 18 -25.73 -2.38 -36.66
C ALA A 18 -25.05 -1.43 -37.67
N MET A 19 -24.18 -0.54 -37.18
CA MET A 19 -23.26 0.25 -38.02
C MET A 19 -22.11 -0.64 -38.51
N SER A 20 -21.93 -0.71 -39.82
CA SER A 20 -20.78 -1.34 -40.48
C SER A 20 -19.66 -0.33 -40.73
N VAL A 21 -18.47 -0.60 -40.20
CA VAL A 21 -17.23 0.14 -40.52
C VAL A 21 -16.59 -0.50 -41.75
N PHE A 22 -16.40 0.26 -42.83
CA PHE A 22 -15.60 -0.18 -43.99
C PHE A 22 -14.11 -0.03 -43.67
N MET A 23 -13.38 -1.14 -43.57
CA MET A 23 -11.90 -1.11 -43.55
C MET A 23 -11.36 -1.11 -44.97
N THR A 24 -10.60 -0.08 -45.34
CA THR A 24 -9.84 -0.04 -46.59
C THR A 24 -8.40 -0.45 -46.27
N GLY A 25 -8.01 -1.67 -46.65
CA GLY A 25 -6.64 -2.19 -46.48
C GLY A 25 -6.06 -2.60 -47.83
N CYS A 26 -4.74 -2.44 -48.01
CA CYS A 26 -4.04 -2.87 -49.22
C CYS A 26 -3.44 -4.27 -48.99
N VAL A 27 -3.68 -5.19 -49.92
CA VAL A 27 -3.14 -6.56 -49.86
C VAL A 27 -1.88 -6.63 -50.72
N VAL A 28 -0.76 -7.03 -50.11
CA VAL A 28 0.50 -7.31 -50.83
C VAL A 28 0.69 -8.82 -50.94
N THR A 29 1.10 -9.30 -52.11
CA THR A 29 1.42 -10.71 -52.36
C THR A 29 2.91 -10.87 -52.63
N VAL A 30 3.56 -11.76 -51.89
CA VAL A 30 4.93 -12.22 -52.15
C VAL A 30 4.93 -13.75 -52.08
N ASP A 31 5.44 -14.41 -53.12
CA ASP A 31 5.54 -15.88 -53.25
C ASP A 31 4.25 -16.66 -52.92
N GLY A 32 3.12 -16.17 -53.44
CA GLY A 32 1.84 -16.87 -53.37
C GLY A 32 1.18 -16.92 -51.99
N LYS A 33 1.70 -16.18 -51.01
CA LYS A 33 1.06 -15.99 -49.70
C LYS A 33 0.58 -14.54 -49.55
N SER A 34 -0.69 -14.38 -49.18
CA SER A 34 -1.31 -13.08 -48.92
C SER A 34 -1.17 -12.74 -47.44
N ALA A 35 -0.62 -11.56 -47.13
CA ALA A 35 -0.62 -11.02 -45.77
C ALA A 35 -1.39 -9.69 -45.74
N TYR A 36 -2.25 -9.53 -44.73
CA TYR A 36 -2.93 -8.28 -44.46
C TYR A 36 -1.98 -7.35 -43.70
N ILE A 37 -1.76 -6.15 -44.22
CA ILE A 37 -0.99 -5.09 -43.53
C ILE A 37 -2.00 -4.03 -43.10
N ALA A 38 -2.18 -3.87 -41.79
CA ALA A 38 -2.96 -2.76 -41.25
C ALA A 38 -2.24 -1.44 -41.52
N PRO A 39 -2.95 -0.34 -41.85
CA PRO A 39 -2.32 0.97 -41.98
C PRO A 39 -1.69 1.38 -40.65
N ALA A 40 -0.49 1.97 -40.71
CA ALA A 40 0.12 2.62 -39.55
C ALA A 40 -0.80 3.75 -39.07
N PRO A 41 -0.97 3.96 -37.76
CA PRO A 41 -1.77 5.06 -37.26
C PRO A 41 -1.14 6.39 -37.68
N ASP A 42 -1.94 7.24 -38.31
CA ASP A 42 -1.59 8.63 -38.62
C ASP A 42 -1.18 9.36 -37.34
N THR A 43 -0.13 10.17 -37.44
CA THR A 43 0.36 11.05 -36.38
C THR A 43 -0.73 12.04 -35.97
N ALA A 44 -1.42 11.74 -34.88
CA ALA A 44 -2.36 12.66 -34.25
C ALA A 44 -1.59 13.79 -33.56
N GLU A 45 -2.02 15.02 -33.84
CA GLU A 45 -1.54 16.25 -33.22
C GLU A 45 -1.65 16.17 -31.68
N VAL A 46 -0.56 16.51 -31.00
CA VAL A 46 -0.51 16.56 -29.53
C VAL A 46 -1.30 17.77 -29.04
N SER A 47 -2.57 17.56 -28.69
CA SER A 47 -3.31 18.48 -27.83
C SER A 47 -2.86 18.26 -26.39
N ASN A 48 -2.06 19.20 -25.88
CA ASN A 48 -1.66 19.24 -24.48
C ASN A 48 -2.89 19.59 -23.61
N GLY A 49 -3.45 18.62 -22.88
CA GLY A 49 -4.55 18.87 -21.95
C GLY A 49 -5.40 17.66 -21.58
N ALA A 50 -4.91 16.85 -20.65
CA ALA A 50 -5.65 16.21 -19.55
C ALA A 50 -4.62 15.40 -18.76
N SER A 51 -4.39 15.73 -17.49
CA SER A 51 -3.81 14.77 -16.55
C SER A 51 -4.67 13.51 -16.66
N ALA A 52 -4.06 12.37 -16.99
CA ALA A 52 -4.74 11.11 -16.74
C ALA A 52 -5.07 11.12 -15.25
N ASP A 53 -6.34 10.95 -14.93
CA ASP A 53 -6.86 10.74 -13.59
C ASP A 53 -6.29 9.38 -13.14
N THR A 54 -5.04 9.38 -12.68
CA THR A 54 -4.44 8.23 -12.04
C THR A 54 -5.25 8.00 -10.79
N ASP A 55 -5.92 6.85 -10.72
CA ASP A 55 -6.67 6.42 -9.55
C ASP A 55 -5.78 6.55 -8.30
N ARG A 56 -6.13 7.50 -7.44
CA ARG A 56 -5.39 7.82 -6.20
C ARG A 56 -5.74 6.84 -5.08
N GLU A 57 -6.85 6.11 -5.24
CA GLU A 57 -7.35 5.12 -4.30
C GLU A 57 -6.64 3.77 -4.47
N VAL A 58 -5.31 3.76 -4.49
CA VAL A 58 -4.52 2.53 -4.65
C VAL A 58 -3.42 2.43 -3.59
N ILE A 59 -3.47 1.38 -2.77
CA ILE A 59 -2.34 0.98 -1.95
C ILE A 59 -1.28 0.40 -2.88
N ASN A 60 -0.15 1.08 -2.98
CA ASN A 60 1.02 0.65 -3.71
C ASN A 60 2.00 0.00 -2.72
N GLN A 61 2.09 -1.33 -2.79
CA GLN A 61 3.00 -2.12 -1.97
C GLN A 61 4.30 -2.42 -2.73
N VAL A 62 5.44 -2.28 -2.06
CA VAL A 62 6.72 -2.79 -2.54
C VAL A 62 6.97 -4.14 -1.86
N SER A 63 7.18 -5.19 -2.66
CA SER A 63 7.39 -6.57 -2.20
C SER A 63 6.24 -7.14 -1.36
N LEU A 64 6.50 -8.26 -0.67
CA LEU A 64 5.62 -8.91 0.29
C LEU A 64 6.23 -8.81 1.68
N LEU A 65 5.40 -8.68 2.71
CA LEU A 65 5.89 -8.73 4.09
C LEU A 65 6.54 -10.09 4.40
N GLN A 66 6.03 -11.17 3.82
CA GLN A 66 6.54 -12.53 3.94
C GLN A 66 8.00 -12.65 3.43
N GLY A 67 8.34 -11.92 2.36
CA GLY A 67 9.71 -11.86 1.87
C GLY A 67 10.63 -11.18 2.89
N LEU A 68 10.16 -10.06 3.46
CA LEU A 68 10.86 -9.35 4.53
C LEU A 68 11.04 -10.26 5.76
N THR A 69 10.00 -10.98 6.20
CA THR A 69 10.07 -11.90 7.34
C THR A 69 11.07 -13.02 7.13
N PHE A 70 11.25 -13.50 5.89
CA PHE A 70 12.29 -14.48 5.56
C PHE A 70 13.71 -13.91 5.47
N GLY A 71 13.87 -12.58 5.51
CA GLY A 71 15.16 -11.91 5.44
C GLY A 71 15.49 -11.28 4.08
N ASP A 72 14.52 -11.10 3.18
CA ASP A 72 14.71 -10.29 1.97
C ASP A 72 14.73 -8.80 2.30
N TYR A 73 15.85 -8.34 2.87
CA TYR A 73 16.05 -6.92 3.18
C TYR A 73 16.64 -6.14 2.00
N SER A 74 16.76 -6.76 0.82
CA SER A 74 17.35 -6.10 -0.35
C SER A 74 16.38 -5.11 -0.99
N GLY A 75 16.77 -3.84 -0.99
CA GLY A 75 16.02 -2.75 -1.57
C GLY A 75 15.83 -2.93 -3.08
N SER A 76 14.58 -2.82 -3.53
CA SER A 76 14.18 -3.06 -4.92
C SER A 76 13.66 -1.81 -5.62
N VAL A 77 13.14 -0.83 -4.86
CA VAL A 77 12.56 0.41 -5.38
C VAL A 77 13.27 1.61 -4.75
N PRO A 78 13.81 2.57 -5.51
CA PRO A 78 14.39 3.78 -4.94
C PRO A 78 13.31 4.74 -4.42
N VAL A 79 13.62 5.56 -3.40
CA VAL A 79 12.73 6.57 -2.82
C VAL A 79 12.14 7.50 -3.89
N SER A 80 12.93 7.90 -4.89
CA SER A 80 12.43 8.67 -6.05
C SER A 80 11.25 8.01 -6.75
N ARG A 81 11.28 6.69 -6.94
CA ARG A 81 10.18 5.93 -7.53
C ARG A 81 9.04 5.73 -6.53
N LEU A 82 9.32 5.54 -5.24
CA LEU A 82 8.30 5.44 -4.20
C LEU A 82 7.40 6.70 -4.18
N ARG A 83 7.99 7.89 -4.32
CA ARG A 83 7.26 9.17 -4.40
C ARG A 83 6.35 9.32 -5.62
N GLU A 84 6.54 8.49 -6.65
CA GLU A 84 5.62 8.42 -7.80
C GLU A 84 4.43 7.48 -7.54
N LEU A 85 4.48 6.68 -6.47
CA LEU A 85 3.46 5.71 -6.08
C LEU A 85 2.56 6.19 -4.95
N GLY A 86 2.98 7.19 -4.18
CA GLY A 86 2.18 7.76 -3.10
C GLY A 86 2.84 8.95 -2.43
N ASP A 87 2.15 9.55 -1.48
CA ASP A 87 2.63 10.65 -0.64
C ASP A 87 2.53 10.37 0.87
N THR A 88 1.90 9.27 1.27
CA THR A 88 1.70 8.86 2.66
C THR A 88 1.84 7.35 2.79
N GLY A 89 2.53 6.88 3.83
CA GLY A 89 2.70 5.45 4.05
C GLY A 89 3.82 5.07 5.02
N ILE A 90 4.09 3.77 5.10
CA ILE A 90 4.99 3.14 6.07
C ILE A 90 5.81 2.03 5.42
N GLY A 91 6.92 1.61 6.05
CA GLY A 91 7.78 0.53 5.56
C GLY A 91 9.14 0.50 6.24
N THR A 92 10.16 0.02 5.54
CA THR A 92 11.57 0.04 5.98
C THR A 92 12.51 0.36 4.81
N PHE A 93 13.81 0.36 5.05
CA PHE A 93 14.85 0.65 4.05
C PHE A 93 15.73 -0.58 3.78
N ASP A 94 16.55 -0.50 2.73
CA ASP A 94 17.55 -1.51 2.40
C ASP A 94 18.34 -1.94 3.63
N ALA A 95 18.61 -3.24 3.70
CA ALA A 95 19.22 -3.88 4.86
C ALA A 95 18.46 -3.68 6.18
N LEU A 96 17.14 -3.43 6.16
CA LEU A 96 16.32 -3.19 7.35
C LEU A 96 16.83 -1.97 8.16
N ASN A 97 17.33 -0.95 7.46
CA ASN A 97 17.93 0.23 8.06
C ASN A 97 16.87 1.21 8.59
N GLY A 98 16.31 0.86 9.74
CA GLY A 98 15.30 1.64 10.44
C GLY A 98 13.94 1.68 9.74
N GLU A 99 13.10 2.58 10.22
CA GLU A 99 11.67 2.61 9.90
C GLU A 99 11.37 3.72 8.91
N LEU A 100 10.64 3.41 7.85
CA LEU A 100 10.16 4.38 6.87
C LEU A 100 8.85 4.99 7.34
N ILE A 101 8.79 6.32 7.36
CA ILE A 101 7.56 7.09 7.53
C ILE A 101 7.47 8.07 6.37
N MET A 102 6.47 7.88 5.51
CA MET A 102 6.17 8.81 4.45
C MET A 102 5.00 9.71 4.86
N LEU A 103 5.22 11.02 4.87
CA LEU A 103 4.23 12.01 5.27
C LEU A 103 4.28 13.23 4.35
N ASP A 104 3.15 13.53 3.72
CA ASP A 104 2.94 14.66 2.81
C ASP A 104 4.03 14.74 1.73
N GLY A 105 4.35 13.59 1.14
CA GLY A 105 5.33 13.42 0.07
C GLY A 105 6.77 13.28 0.55
N THR A 106 7.07 13.54 1.82
CA THR A 106 8.43 13.47 2.38
C THR A 106 8.68 12.11 3.02
N VAL A 107 9.83 11.50 2.75
CA VAL A 107 10.22 10.19 3.30
C VAL A 107 11.23 10.39 4.42
N TYR A 108 10.85 9.99 5.63
CA TYR A 108 11.67 10.03 6.82
C TYR A 108 12.13 8.62 7.19
N ARG A 109 13.36 8.52 7.69
CA ARG A 109 13.88 7.34 8.40
C ARG A 109 13.90 7.63 9.88
N ALA A 110 13.23 6.81 10.69
CA ALA A 110 13.56 6.68 12.10
C ALA A 110 14.65 5.63 12.24
N ALA A 111 15.86 6.07 12.57
CA ALA A 111 17.05 5.23 12.59
C ALA A 111 17.19 4.49 13.92
N TYR A 112 17.98 3.41 13.91
CA TYR A 112 18.25 2.58 15.09
C TYR A 112 18.84 3.36 16.28
N ASP A 113 19.48 4.51 16.05
CA ASP A 113 20.07 5.35 17.09
C ASP A 113 19.09 6.36 17.69
N GLY A 114 17.84 6.35 17.22
CA GLY A 114 16.73 7.19 17.69
C GLY A 114 16.64 8.54 16.98
N SER A 115 17.52 8.82 16.02
CA SER A 115 17.41 10.01 15.17
C SER A 115 16.37 9.83 14.06
N VAL A 116 15.78 10.93 13.63
CA VAL A 116 14.96 10.97 12.40
C VAL A 116 15.65 11.85 11.37
N GLU A 117 15.73 11.35 10.14
CA GLU A 117 16.31 12.07 8.99
C GLU A 117 15.41 12.00 7.76
N GLU A 118 15.43 13.03 6.92
CA GLU A 118 14.89 12.94 5.57
C GLU A 118 15.85 12.14 4.68
N VAL A 119 15.28 11.22 3.90
CA VAL A 119 16.06 10.27 3.10
C VAL A 119 16.21 10.73 1.66
N ALA A 120 17.40 10.52 1.10
CA ALA A 120 17.72 10.84 -0.29
C ALA A 120 17.00 9.93 -1.29
N ASP A 121 16.83 10.44 -2.51
CA ASP A 121 16.07 9.80 -3.59
C ASP A 121 16.65 8.46 -4.08
N GLU A 122 17.94 8.23 -3.83
CA GLU A 122 18.67 7.02 -4.21
C GLU A 122 18.56 5.87 -3.22
N GLU A 123 18.12 6.13 -1.98
CA GLU A 123 17.91 5.08 -1.00
C GLU A 123 16.88 4.08 -1.51
N THR A 124 17.10 2.79 -1.29
CA THR A 124 16.22 1.73 -1.80
C THR A 124 15.38 1.09 -0.70
N ILE A 125 14.21 0.60 -1.12
CA ILE A 125 13.13 0.12 -0.26
C ILE A 125 12.89 -1.37 -0.55
N PRO A 126 13.03 -2.25 0.45
CA PRO A 126 12.72 -3.67 0.31
C PRO A 126 11.24 -3.94 0.53
N PHE A 127 10.59 -3.16 1.40
CA PHE A 127 9.17 -3.27 1.72
C PHE A 127 8.58 -1.92 2.13
N SER A 128 7.40 -1.59 1.60
CA SER A 128 6.63 -0.41 1.99
C SER A 128 5.19 -0.50 1.49
N ASN A 129 4.31 0.28 2.08
CA ASN A 129 2.95 0.52 1.61
C ASN A 129 2.70 2.02 1.55
N VAL A 130 2.39 2.55 0.37
CA VAL A 130 2.10 3.98 0.17
C VAL A 130 0.84 4.18 -0.66
N THR A 131 0.16 5.30 -0.45
CA THR A 131 -0.95 5.77 -1.29
C THR A 131 -0.84 7.28 -1.48
N PHE A 132 -1.56 7.83 -2.46
CA PHE A 132 -1.78 9.26 -2.54
C PHE A 132 -2.95 9.61 -1.62
N PHE A 133 -2.63 10.15 -0.45
CA PHE A 133 -3.61 10.30 0.62
C PHE A 133 -4.68 11.32 0.28
N ASP A 134 -5.94 10.91 0.36
CA ASP A 134 -7.11 11.77 0.25
C ASP A 134 -8.00 11.60 1.51
N ALA A 135 -8.25 12.70 2.23
CA ALA A 135 -9.04 12.67 3.46
C ALA A 135 -10.53 12.48 3.13
N ASP A 136 -11.04 11.25 3.28
CA ASP A 136 -12.44 10.88 3.04
C ASP A 136 -13.33 11.21 4.24
N GLU A 137 -12.88 10.84 5.44
CA GLU A 137 -13.52 11.24 6.68
C GLU A 137 -12.52 11.84 7.66
N GLU A 138 -13.00 12.78 8.48
CA GLU A 138 -12.23 13.41 9.54
C GLU A 138 -13.05 13.40 10.84
N PHE A 139 -12.40 13.01 11.93
CA PHE A 139 -13.02 12.96 13.25
C PHE A 139 -11.96 13.06 14.35
N SER A 140 -12.39 13.37 15.57
CA SER A 140 -11.49 13.45 16.72
C SER A 140 -11.80 12.33 17.71
N LEU A 141 -10.76 11.72 18.27
CA LEU A 141 -10.85 10.77 19.37
C LEU A 141 -10.25 11.40 20.63
N SER A 142 -10.79 11.02 21.79
CA SER A 142 -10.30 11.52 23.09
C SER A 142 -10.15 10.40 24.09
N GLY A 143 -9.18 10.52 25.00
CA GLY A 143 -8.96 9.54 26.07
C GLY A 143 -8.42 8.20 25.54
N ILE A 144 -7.44 8.25 24.64
CA ILE A 144 -6.73 7.07 24.17
C ILE A 144 -5.64 6.72 25.18
N ASP A 145 -5.85 5.65 25.94
CA ASP A 145 -4.93 5.25 27.02
C ASP A 145 -3.76 4.37 26.53
N ASN A 146 -3.95 3.64 25.43
CA ASN A 146 -3.00 2.70 24.83
C ASN A 146 -3.33 2.49 23.34
N VAL A 147 -2.44 1.84 22.59
CA VAL A 147 -2.64 1.54 21.17
C VAL A 147 -3.86 0.65 20.90
N ASN A 148 -4.22 -0.26 21.81
CA ASN A 148 -5.37 -1.14 21.63
C ASN A 148 -6.70 -0.37 21.73
N THR A 149 -6.75 0.67 22.55
CA THR A 149 -7.88 1.61 22.57
C THR A 149 -7.98 2.34 21.23
N LEU A 150 -6.87 2.83 20.67
CA LEU A 150 -6.87 3.45 19.34
C LEU A 150 -7.35 2.46 18.26
N LYS A 151 -6.79 1.24 18.24
CA LYS A 151 -7.19 0.19 17.29
C LYS A 151 -8.68 -0.12 17.41
N SER A 152 -9.23 -0.23 18.61
CA SER A 152 -10.66 -0.52 18.82
C SER A 152 -11.58 0.58 18.29
N GLU A 153 -11.23 1.85 18.50
CA GLU A 153 -12.00 2.98 17.97
C GLU A 153 -11.91 3.06 16.44
N LEU A 154 -10.75 2.77 15.87
CA LEU A 154 -10.54 2.69 14.43
C LEU A 154 -11.24 1.47 13.80
N ASP A 155 -11.24 0.32 14.47
CA ASP A 155 -11.96 -0.88 14.04
C ASP A 155 -13.46 -0.63 13.97
N ALA A 156 -14.03 0.11 14.93
CA ALA A 156 -15.43 0.53 14.89
C ALA A 156 -15.73 1.40 13.64
N LYS A 157 -14.75 2.21 13.19
CA LYS A 157 -14.84 2.98 11.95
C LYS A 157 -14.69 2.11 10.71
N VAL A 158 -13.78 1.15 10.73
CA VAL A 158 -13.65 0.15 9.66
C VAL A 158 -14.94 -0.65 9.50
N ASP A 159 -15.59 -1.07 10.59
CA ASP A 159 -16.87 -1.79 10.57
C ASP A 159 -17.99 -0.95 9.94
N GLU A 160 -17.97 0.38 10.14
CA GLU A 160 -18.91 1.32 9.52
C GLU A 160 -18.69 1.45 8.01
N LEU A 161 -17.42 1.50 7.58
CA LEU A 161 -17.01 1.78 6.19
C LEU A 161 -16.83 0.53 5.32
N GLY A 162 -16.64 -0.64 5.94
CA GLY A 162 -16.46 -1.96 5.34
C GLY A 162 -15.08 -2.57 5.62
N ASP A 163 -15.04 -3.66 6.36
CA ASP A 163 -13.86 -4.43 6.81
C ASP A 163 -12.98 -5.05 5.70
N ASN A 164 -13.50 -5.17 4.49
CA ASN A 164 -12.81 -5.82 3.36
C ASN A 164 -12.04 -4.82 2.47
N ARG A 165 -11.70 -3.65 3.00
CA ARG A 165 -11.03 -2.54 2.28
C ARG A 165 -9.79 -2.06 3.03
N PHE A 166 -8.85 -1.47 2.31
CA PHE A 166 -7.70 -0.83 2.96
C PHE A 166 -8.09 0.54 3.49
N TYR A 167 -7.41 0.95 4.56
CA TYR A 167 -7.51 2.31 5.07
C TYR A 167 -6.12 2.85 5.40
N MET A 168 -5.80 4.02 4.89
CA MET A 168 -4.66 4.80 5.37
C MET A 168 -5.17 5.85 6.34
N ILE A 169 -4.44 6.10 7.43
CA ILE A 169 -4.79 7.15 8.38
C ILE A 169 -3.62 8.10 8.62
N LYS A 170 -3.98 9.33 8.96
CA LYS A 170 -3.11 10.28 9.67
C LYS A 170 -3.79 10.64 10.98
N ALA A 171 -3.19 10.27 12.10
CA ALA A 171 -3.64 10.66 13.43
C ALA A 171 -2.65 11.66 14.02
N THR A 172 -3.09 12.91 14.15
CA THR A 172 -2.26 14.05 14.60
C THR A 172 -2.69 14.49 15.99
N GLY A 173 -1.73 14.86 16.83
CA GLY A 173 -2.08 15.34 18.16
C GLY A 173 -0.91 15.42 19.14
N SER A 174 -1.27 15.50 20.42
CA SER A 174 -0.31 15.47 21.53
C SER A 174 -0.42 14.14 22.26
N PHE A 175 0.67 13.38 22.25
CA PHE A 175 0.77 12.08 22.87
C PHE A 175 1.37 12.23 24.27
N THR A 176 0.67 11.73 25.27
CA THR A 176 1.17 11.69 26.66
C THR A 176 2.33 10.71 26.79
N ASN A 177 2.26 9.59 26.06
CA ASN A 177 3.33 8.63 25.86
C ASN A 177 3.32 8.11 24.42
N MET A 178 4.50 7.74 23.93
CA MET A 178 4.70 7.12 22.63
C MET A 178 5.85 6.13 22.75
N GLN A 179 5.56 4.85 22.58
CA GLN A 179 6.55 3.76 22.61
C GLN A 179 6.76 3.28 21.19
N VAL A 180 7.99 3.35 20.72
CA VAL A 180 8.35 2.94 19.36
C VAL A 180 9.58 2.05 19.36
N ARG A 181 9.83 1.39 18.22
CA ARG A 181 11.11 0.76 17.93
C ARG A 181 11.70 1.19 16.58
N SER A 182 12.96 0.85 16.38
CA SER A 182 13.62 0.88 15.07
C SER A 182 14.71 -0.19 14.99
N GLU A 183 14.88 -0.79 13.82
CA GLU A 183 15.82 -1.86 13.55
C GLU A 183 17.22 -1.33 13.20
N LEU A 184 18.23 -2.09 13.63
CA LEU A 184 19.63 -1.90 13.25
C LEU A 184 19.85 -2.41 11.81
N PRO A 185 20.64 -1.70 10.98
CA PRO A 185 20.98 -2.17 9.63
C PRO A 185 21.70 -3.51 9.67
N GLN A 186 21.24 -4.41 8.81
CA GLN A 186 21.70 -5.78 8.72
C GLN A 186 22.83 -5.92 7.69
N THR A 187 23.58 -7.01 7.77
CA THR A 187 24.60 -7.37 6.78
C THR A 187 24.39 -8.78 6.29
N GLU A 188 24.65 -9.03 5.01
CA GLU A 188 24.56 -10.37 4.46
C GLU A 188 25.50 -11.39 5.16
N PRO A 189 25.10 -12.67 5.24
CA PRO A 189 23.79 -13.20 4.85
C PRO A 189 22.70 -12.78 5.85
N TYR A 190 21.58 -12.28 5.32
CA TYR A 190 20.46 -11.84 6.15
C TYR A 190 19.80 -13.03 6.86
N LYS A 191 19.35 -12.76 8.08
CA LYS A 191 18.60 -13.71 8.92
C LYS A 191 17.10 -13.42 8.85
N PRO A 192 16.25 -14.41 9.15
CA PRO A 192 14.81 -14.17 9.33
C PRO A 192 14.54 -13.05 10.33
N LEU A 193 13.49 -12.26 10.09
CA LEU A 193 13.19 -11.06 10.88
C LEU A 193 12.97 -11.36 12.35
N ALA A 194 12.32 -12.49 12.67
CA ALA A 194 12.14 -12.93 14.04
C ALA A 194 13.47 -13.13 14.79
N GLU A 195 14.53 -13.61 14.11
CA GLU A 195 15.87 -13.72 14.71
C GLU A 195 16.57 -12.37 14.84
N VAL A 196 16.36 -11.47 13.88
CA VAL A 196 16.92 -10.10 13.91
C VAL A 196 16.36 -9.33 15.10
N LEU A 197 15.04 -9.36 15.29
CA LEU A 197 14.37 -8.64 16.38
C LEU A 197 14.76 -9.17 17.78
N GLU A 198 15.39 -10.33 17.92
CA GLU A 198 15.90 -10.77 19.24
C GLU A 198 17.08 -9.92 19.73
N THR A 199 17.87 -9.31 18.84
CA THR A 199 19.11 -8.61 19.22
C THR A 199 19.30 -7.24 18.58
N ASP A 200 18.65 -6.98 17.46
CA ASP A 200 19.03 -5.91 16.54
C ASP A 200 17.89 -4.89 16.35
N GLN A 201 17.17 -4.59 17.43
CA GLN A 201 16.18 -3.51 17.51
C GLN A 201 16.42 -2.64 18.74
N THR A 202 16.08 -1.36 18.65
CA THR A 202 16.14 -0.42 19.78
C THR A 202 14.75 0.10 20.07
N PHE A 203 14.40 0.14 21.36
CA PHE A 203 13.13 0.65 21.85
C PHE A 203 13.32 2.08 22.38
N PHE A 204 12.35 2.95 22.10
CA PHE A 204 12.34 4.34 22.55
C PHE A 204 11.00 4.70 23.19
N ASP A 205 11.08 5.38 24.32
CA ASP A 205 9.95 5.94 25.04
C ASP A 205 9.99 7.46 24.95
N TYR A 206 8.95 8.07 24.38
CA TYR A 206 8.78 9.52 24.34
C TYR A 206 7.59 9.94 25.20
N GLU A 207 7.74 11.05 25.92
CA GLU A 207 6.69 11.62 26.75
C GLU A 207 6.33 13.02 26.27
N ASN A 208 5.04 13.37 26.36
CA ASN A 208 4.52 14.71 26.03
C ASN A 208 4.98 15.21 24.65
N ILE A 209 4.88 14.34 23.65
CA ILE A 209 5.38 14.58 22.30
C ILE A 209 4.25 14.91 21.35
N LYS A 210 4.50 15.84 20.41
CA LYS A 210 3.56 16.14 19.32
C LYS A 210 4.06 15.52 18.04
N GLY A 211 3.14 15.02 17.23
CA GLY A 211 3.50 14.42 15.97
C GLY A 211 2.32 13.83 15.23
N THR A 212 2.64 12.96 14.30
CA THR A 212 1.70 12.28 13.42
C THR A 212 1.97 10.78 13.47
N VAL A 213 0.93 10.00 13.74
CA VAL A 213 0.90 8.57 13.45
C VAL A 213 0.37 8.39 12.03
N VAL A 214 1.13 7.68 11.20
CA VAL A 214 0.70 7.20 9.88
C VAL A 214 0.39 5.72 10.03
N GLY A 215 -0.78 5.31 9.56
CA GLY A 215 -1.28 3.96 9.80
C GLY A 215 -1.92 3.31 8.59
N LEU A 216 -1.63 2.04 8.37
CA LEU A 216 -2.30 1.21 7.38
C LEU A 216 -3.18 0.16 8.07
N TYR A 217 -4.43 0.06 7.64
CA TYR A 217 -5.27 -1.11 7.87
C TYR A 217 -5.25 -2.03 6.65
N CYS A 218 -4.94 -3.29 6.88
CA CYS A 218 -5.06 -4.35 5.89
C CYS A 218 -6.21 -5.31 6.24
N PRO A 219 -7.12 -5.59 5.29
CA PRO A 219 -8.18 -6.59 5.47
C PRO A 219 -7.65 -7.98 5.82
N ALA A 220 -8.47 -8.78 6.50
CA ALA A 220 -8.10 -10.13 6.94
C ALA A 220 -7.66 -11.08 5.80
N TYR A 221 -8.12 -10.86 4.56
CA TYR A 221 -7.72 -11.68 3.41
C TYR A 221 -6.30 -11.41 2.90
N MET A 222 -5.61 -10.39 3.44
CA MET A 222 -4.27 -9.98 3.02
C MET A 222 -3.12 -10.68 3.77
N ASN A 223 -3.43 -11.64 4.65
CA ASN A 223 -2.45 -12.29 5.54
C ASN A 223 -1.27 -12.96 4.82
N ASP A 224 -1.42 -13.33 3.54
CA ASP A 224 -0.34 -13.93 2.75
C ASP A 224 0.52 -12.90 2.00
N LEU A 225 0.18 -11.61 2.08
CA LEU A 225 0.87 -10.51 1.38
C LEU A 225 1.36 -9.40 2.32
N ASN A 226 0.71 -9.21 3.48
CA ASN A 226 0.96 -8.11 4.41
C ASN A 226 0.50 -8.46 5.85
N ALA A 227 0.75 -7.59 6.82
CA ALA A 227 0.24 -7.67 8.18
C ALA A 227 -1.24 -7.26 8.22
N VAL A 228 -2.11 -8.13 8.75
CA VAL A 228 -3.55 -7.86 8.86
C VAL A 228 -3.88 -6.94 10.04
N GLY A 229 -4.93 -6.14 9.90
CA GLY A 229 -5.31 -5.13 10.89
C GLY A 229 -4.42 -3.89 10.79
N TRP A 230 -4.25 -3.20 11.91
CA TRP A 230 -3.57 -1.92 11.98
C TRP A 230 -2.06 -2.02 12.23
N HIS A 231 -1.29 -1.34 11.36
CA HIS A 231 0.15 -1.16 11.43
C HIS A 231 0.48 0.34 11.45
N PHE A 232 1.22 0.80 12.47
CA PHE A 232 1.41 2.23 12.76
C PHE A 232 2.87 2.62 12.86
N HIS A 233 3.26 3.70 12.18
CA HIS A 233 4.53 4.37 12.39
C HIS A 233 4.30 5.80 12.88
N PHE A 234 5.26 6.39 13.59
CA PHE A 234 5.17 7.73 14.16
C PHE A 234 6.35 8.61 13.73
N VAL A 235 6.06 9.90 13.55
CA VAL A 235 7.08 10.95 13.43
C VAL A 235 6.65 12.21 14.19
N SER A 236 7.56 12.78 14.97
CA SER A 236 7.34 14.00 15.74
C SER A 236 7.22 15.24 14.86
N ASP A 237 6.57 16.30 15.34
CA ASP A 237 6.39 17.55 14.60
C ASP A 237 7.73 18.24 14.25
N ASP A 238 8.72 18.12 15.13
CA ASP A 238 10.07 18.64 14.92
C ASP A 238 10.95 17.73 14.05
N ARG A 239 10.43 16.57 13.65
CA ARG A 239 11.11 15.57 12.80
C ARG A 239 12.41 15.04 13.42
N LEU A 240 12.47 14.96 14.75
CA LEU A 240 13.64 14.47 15.48
C LEU A 240 13.44 13.07 16.07
N TYR A 241 12.20 12.63 16.23
CA TYR A 241 11.83 11.40 16.93
C TYR A 241 10.76 10.64 16.15
N GLY A 242 10.82 9.31 16.15
CA GLY A 242 9.94 8.49 15.35
C GLY A 242 10.25 6.99 15.48
N GLY A 243 9.47 6.17 14.78
CA GLY A 243 9.66 4.72 14.71
C GLY A 243 8.36 3.96 14.49
N HIS A 244 8.45 2.64 14.49
CA HIS A 244 7.30 1.74 14.48
C HIS A 244 6.62 1.77 15.85
N VAL A 245 5.31 2.02 15.89
CA VAL A 245 4.54 2.22 17.13
C VAL A 245 4.19 0.89 17.77
N LEU A 246 4.62 0.74 19.02
CA LEU A 246 4.29 -0.40 19.87
C LEU A 246 3.15 -0.07 20.84
N ASP A 247 3.16 1.14 21.39
CA ASP A 247 2.11 1.65 22.26
C ASP A 247 2.05 3.18 22.22
N LEU A 248 0.92 3.77 22.59
CA LEU A 248 0.75 5.22 22.67
C LEU A 248 -0.38 5.61 23.62
N GLY A 249 -0.33 6.82 24.16
CA GLY A 249 -1.47 7.44 24.82
C GLY A 249 -1.64 8.88 24.39
N ALA A 250 -2.87 9.34 24.27
CA ALA A 250 -3.21 10.69 23.83
C ALA A 250 -4.52 11.19 24.46
N GLU A 251 -4.54 12.47 24.84
CA GLU A 251 -5.75 13.11 25.37
C GLU A 251 -6.76 13.40 24.27
N GLU A 252 -6.28 13.89 23.13
CA GLU A 252 -7.07 14.24 21.95
C GLU A 252 -6.23 13.99 20.68
N LEU A 253 -6.82 13.31 19.70
CA LEU A 253 -6.25 13.02 18.39
C LEU A 253 -7.23 13.45 17.30
N ASP A 254 -6.74 14.21 16.34
CA ASP A 254 -7.46 14.49 15.10
C ASP A 254 -7.05 13.44 14.05
N ILE A 255 -8.02 12.69 13.56
CA ILE A 255 -7.84 11.57 12.63
C ILE A 255 -8.46 11.92 11.29
N SER A 256 -7.66 11.81 10.24
CA SER A 256 -8.12 11.74 8.85
C SER A 256 -7.96 10.30 8.37
N ILE A 257 -9.01 9.75 7.75
CA ILE A 257 -9.01 8.40 7.16
C ILE A 257 -9.22 8.51 5.65
N ASP A 258 -8.47 7.69 4.92
CA ASP A 258 -8.52 7.50 3.47
C ASP A 258 -8.93 6.05 3.23
N ARG A 259 -10.03 5.83 2.49
CA ARG A 259 -10.48 4.49 2.10
C ARG A 259 -9.94 4.15 0.71
N THR A 260 -8.88 3.40 0.71
CA THR A 260 -8.18 3.00 -0.50
C THR A 260 -8.69 1.66 -1.04
N ASP A 261 -9.36 1.66 -2.20
CA ASP A 261 -10.07 0.49 -2.75
C ASP A 261 -9.21 -0.39 -3.69
N GLY A 262 -8.14 0.17 -4.24
CA GLY A 262 -7.21 -0.49 -5.13
C GLY A 262 -5.98 -1.04 -4.42
N PHE A 263 -5.39 -2.08 -5.01
CA PHE A 263 -4.13 -2.65 -4.56
C PHE A 263 -3.24 -2.94 -5.75
N ALA A 264 -2.02 -2.42 -5.71
CA ALA A 264 -0.97 -2.67 -6.68
C ALA A 264 0.31 -3.08 -5.94
N MET A 265 1.04 -4.05 -6.50
CA MET A 265 2.28 -4.53 -5.91
C MET A 265 3.41 -4.45 -6.93
N VAL A 266 4.55 -3.92 -6.50
CA VAL A 266 5.82 -3.98 -7.22
C VAL A 266 6.60 -5.17 -6.70
N LEU A 267 6.81 -6.18 -7.55
CA LEU A 267 7.60 -7.35 -7.19
C LEU A 267 9.10 -7.04 -7.33
N PRO A 268 9.95 -7.44 -6.37
CA PRO A 268 11.40 -7.35 -6.51
C PRO A 268 11.89 -8.20 -7.69
N ASP A 269 12.87 -7.67 -8.42
CA ASP A 269 13.61 -8.42 -9.45
C ASP A 269 14.99 -8.79 -8.89
N ASN A 270 15.00 -9.74 -7.94
CA ASN A 270 16.22 -10.21 -7.29
C ASN A 270 16.22 -11.75 -7.08
N ASP A 271 17.40 -12.33 -6.87
CA ASP A 271 17.55 -13.78 -6.72
C ASP A 271 16.93 -14.32 -5.42
N MET A 272 16.93 -13.56 -4.32
CA MET A 272 16.32 -14.00 -3.06
C MET A 272 14.81 -14.19 -3.23
N PHE A 273 14.11 -13.17 -3.72
CA PHE A 273 12.69 -13.19 -4.02
C PHE A 273 12.29 -14.35 -4.95
N ASN A 274 13.06 -14.59 -6.00
CA ASN A 274 12.80 -15.67 -6.96
C ASN A 274 12.96 -17.08 -6.39
N ASN A 275 13.67 -17.24 -5.27
CA ASN A 275 14.00 -18.55 -4.69
C ASN A 275 13.29 -18.85 -3.37
N PHE A 276 12.53 -17.91 -2.78
CA PHE A 276 11.72 -18.19 -1.59
C PHE A 276 10.54 -19.10 -1.88
N ASP A 277 10.25 -20.02 -0.95
CA ASP A 277 8.96 -20.70 -0.89
C ASP A 277 7.96 -19.86 -0.10
N LEU A 278 7.33 -18.89 -0.77
CA LEU A 278 6.34 -17.98 -0.19
C LEU A 278 5.00 -18.66 0.16
N THR A 279 4.89 -19.99 0.02
CA THR A 279 3.68 -20.76 0.42
C THR A 279 3.71 -21.22 1.87
N ILE A 280 4.83 -21.02 2.56
CA ILE A 280 4.98 -21.29 4.00
C ILE A 280 4.21 -20.22 4.78
N ASP A 281 3.32 -20.67 5.67
CA ASP A 281 2.56 -19.81 6.57
C ASP A 281 3.48 -19.15 7.61
N GLN A 282 3.53 -17.82 7.58
CA GLN A 282 4.30 -16.97 8.50
C GLN A 282 3.39 -16.06 9.35
N SER A 283 2.10 -16.37 9.45
CA SER A 283 1.14 -15.53 10.18
C SER A 283 1.55 -15.25 11.63
N GLU A 284 2.01 -16.28 12.35
CA GLU A 284 2.50 -16.14 13.73
C GLU A 284 3.81 -15.34 13.79
N ASP A 285 4.74 -15.55 12.85
CA ASP A 285 5.99 -14.80 12.79
C ASP A 285 5.71 -13.31 12.49
N ILE A 286 4.83 -13.02 11.53
CA ILE A 286 4.38 -11.66 11.18
C ILE A 286 3.73 -10.98 12.38
N LYS A 287 2.82 -11.67 13.08
CA LYS A 287 2.17 -11.11 14.26
C LYS A 287 3.22 -10.78 15.34
N LYS A 288 4.12 -11.73 15.62
CA LYS A 288 5.18 -11.56 16.62
C LYS A 288 6.09 -10.39 16.30
N VAL A 289 6.53 -10.27 15.04
CA VAL A 289 7.41 -9.16 14.64
C VAL A 289 6.65 -7.83 14.68
N GLU A 290 5.42 -7.72 14.20
CA GLU A 290 4.70 -6.43 14.13
C GLU A 290 4.07 -5.96 15.46
N THR A 291 3.76 -6.85 16.40
CA THR A 291 3.09 -6.45 17.66
C THR A 291 3.94 -6.64 18.90
N GLY A 292 5.03 -7.41 18.80
CA GLY A 292 5.81 -7.83 19.97
C GLY A 292 5.04 -8.76 20.92
N GLU A 293 3.88 -9.28 20.52
CA GLU A 293 3.10 -10.25 21.29
C GLU A 293 3.51 -11.69 20.91
N ASP A 294 3.69 -12.55 21.92
CA ASP A 294 3.89 -14.01 21.77
C ASP A 294 2.58 -14.79 21.55
#